data_AF-A0A1Q6V1Q8-F1
#
_entry.id   AF-A0A1Q6V1Q8-F1
#
_cell.length_a   1.000
_cell.length_b   1.000
_cell.length_c   1.000
_cell.angle_alpha   90.00
_cell.angle_beta   90.00
_cell.angle_gamma   90.00
#
_symmetry.space_group_name_H-M   'P 1'
#
loop_
_entity.id
_entity.type
_entity.pdbx_description
1 polymer ?
#
loop_
_entity_poly.entity_id
_entity_poly.type
_entity_poly.pdbx_seq_one_letter_code
_entity_poly.pdbx_strand_id
1 'polypeptide(L)'
;MKKIIAIVMLFTVLLLNVDMSFAGTHGRNGKVTPKSVGAGALSLLIWPGIGQLMNDEPAEKCGCHALLGLTGIFRIWSCYDAVVDRKGGVWENRI
;
A
#
# COMPACT_ATOMS: atom_id res chain seq x y z
N MET A 1 35.24 12.09 10.38
CA MET A 1 34.78 11.06 11.34
C MET A 1 33.42 11.37 11.95
N LYS A 2 33.19 12.54 12.58
CA LYS A 2 31.89 12.91 13.19
C LYS A 2 30.69 12.77 12.25
N LYS A 3 30.84 13.15 10.96
CA LYS A 3 29.80 13.01 9.93
C LYS A 3 29.47 11.55 9.58
N ILE A 4 30.47 10.67 9.61
CA ILE A 4 30.29 9.23 9.34
C ILE A 4 29.54 8.59 10.51
N ILE A 5 29.91 8.94 11.74
CA ILE A 5 29.22 8.48 12.95
C ILE A 5 27.76 8.92 12.95
N ALA A 6 27.47 10.18 12.57
CA ALA A 6 26.11 10.68 12.48
C ALA A 6 25.26 9.95 11.43
N ILE A 7 25.85 9.64 10.26
CA ILE A 7 25.16 8.86 9.22
C ILE A 7 24.89 7.44 9.69
N VAL A 8 25.86 6.78 10.33
CA VAL A 8 25.69 5.42 10.86
C VAL A 8 24.62 5.39 11.95
N MET A 9 24.60 6.39 12.85
CA MET A 9 23.57 6.52 13.89
C MET A 9 22.17 6.75 13.30
N LEU A 10 22.06 7.56 12.25
CA LEU A 10 20.80 7.78 11.56
C LEU A 10 20.30 6.48 10.91
N PHE A 11 21.19 5.73 10.25
CA PHE A 11 20.84 4.44 9.66
C PHE A 11 20.43 3.40 10.72
N THR A 12 21.10 3.32 11.88
CA THR A 12 20.68 2.41 12.95
C THR A 12 19.33 2.80 13.53
N VAL A 13 19.04 4.08 13.76
CA VAL A 13 17.71 4.51 14.24
C VAL A 13 16.61 4.17 13.23
N LEU A 14 16.88 4.33 11.93
CA LEU A 14 15.91 3.97 10.88
C LEU A 14 15.66 2.46 10.81
N LEU A 15 16.68 1.63 11.06
CA LEU A 15 16.56 0.17 11.06
C LEU A 15 15.91 -0.39 12.34
N LEU A 16 16.03 0.30 13.47
CA LEU A 16 15.45 -0.13 14.75
C LEU A 16 13.92 0.10 14.85
N ASN A 17 13.34 0.88 13.94
CA ASN A 17 11.89 1.16 13.87
C ASN A 17 11.18 0.37 12.76
N VAL A 18 11.86 -0.62 12.16
CA VAL A 18 11.20 -1.51 11.20
C VAL A 18 10.44 -2.56 12.01
N ASP A 19 9.28 -2.19 12.52
CA ASP A 19 8.30 -3.17 12.98
C ASP A 19 7.92 -4.03 11.78
N MET A 20 8.53 -5.21 11.68
CA MET A 20 8.09 -6.25 10.77
C MET A 20 6.79 -6.84 11.32
N SER A 21 5.71 -6.09 11.09
CA SER A 21 4.33 -6.50 11.37
C SER A 21 4.01 -7.76 10.55
N PHE A 22 4.31 -8.92 11.12
CA PHE A 22 3.86 -10.22 10.64
C PHE A 22 2.55 -10.62 11.33
N ALA A 23 1.59 -9.70 11.40
CA ALA A 23 0.23 -10.07 11.75
C ALA A 23 -0.38 -10.86 10.56
N GLY A 24 -1.26 -11.83 10.81
CA GLY A 24 -1.94 -12.65 9.80
C GLY A 24 -2.95 -11.88 8.94
N THR A 25 -2.47 -10.94 8.13
CA THR A 25 -3.23 -9.85 7.50
C THR A 25 -3.21 -9.97 5.98
N HIS A 26 -3.02 -11.19 5.50
CA HIS A 26 -2.89 -11.47 4.08
C HIS A 26 -4.22 -11.25 3.38
N GLY A 27 -4.33 -10.11 2.73
CA GLY A 27 -5.35 -9.88 1.71
C GLY A 27 -5.34 -11.02 0.71
N ARG A 28 -6.54 -11.45 0.31
CA ARG A 28 -6.73 -12.55 -0.64
C ARG A 28 -6.99 -11.96 -2.02
N ASN A 29 -6.24 -12.43 -3.01
CA ASN A 29 -6.45 -11.99 -4.38
C ASN A 29 -7.81 -12.48 -4.86
N GLY A 30 -8.58 -11.57 -5.45
CA GLY A 30 -9.81 -11.87 -6.16
C GLY A 30 -9.51 -12.31 -7.59
N LYS A 31 -10.38 -11.90 -8.52
CA LYS A 31 -10.23 -12.23 -9.94
C LYS A 31 -9.72 -11.02 -10.71
N VAL A 32 -8.71 -11.25 -11.55
CA VAL A 32 -8.31 -10.27 -12.55
C VAL A 32 -9.37 -10.25 -13.65
N THR A 33 -9.94 -9.08 -13.90
CA THR A 33 -10.95 -8.82 -14.92
C THR A 33 -10.59 -7.55 -15.70
N PRO A 34 -11.19 -7.30 -16.88
CA PRO A 34 -10.99 -6.03 -17.58
C PRO A 34 -11.32 -4.81 -16.70
N LYS A 35 -12.35 -4.93 -15.83
CA LYS A 35 -12.70 -3.91 -14.82
C LYS A 35 -11.54 -3.68 -13.86
N SER A 36 -10.97 -4.74 -13.28
CA SER A 36 -9.90 -4.62 -12.29
C SER A 36 -8.58 -4.11 -12.90
N VAL A 37 -8.32 -4.41 -14.18
CA VAL A 37 -7.18 -3.83 -14.92
C VAL A 37 -7.36 -2.33 -15.11
N GLY A 38 -8.56 -1.88 -15.51
CA GLY A 38 -8.89 -0.46 -15.61
C GLY A 38 -8.80 0.25 -14.26
N ALA A 39 -9.29 -0.39 -13.20
CA ALA A 39 -9.16 0.07 -11.83
C ALA A 39 -7.70 0.24 -11.40
N GLY A 40 -6.83 -0.72 -11.74
CA GLY A 40 -5.39 -0.63 -11.56
C GLY A 40 -4.77 0.57 -12.25
N ALA A 41 -5.14 0.83 -13.51
CA ALA A 41 -4.67 1.99 -14.26
C ALA A 41 -5.11 3.31 -13.60
N LEU A 42 -6.34 3.40 -13.08
CA LEU A 42 -6.77 4.59 -12.33
C LEU A 42 -5.97 4.80 -11.05
N SER A 43 -5.71 3.73 -10.28
CA SER A 43 -4.86 3.80 -9.08
C SER A 43 -3.42 4.21 -9.40
N LEU A 44 -2.88 3.76 -10.53
CA LEU A 44 -1.52 4.05 -10.96
C LEU A 44 -1.36 5.46 -11.52
N LEU A 45 -2.27 5.90 -12.38
CA LEU A 45 -2.11 7.12 -13.17
C LEU A 45 -2.78 8.32 -12.51
N ILE A 46 -3.98 8.14 -11.98
CA ILE A 46 -4.78 9.23 -11.42
C ILE A 46 -4.45 9.39 -9.94
N TRP A 47 -4.94 8.48 -9.09
CA TRP A 47 -4.72 8.57 -7.64
C TRP A 47 -4.83 7.21 -6.95
N PRO A 48 -3.91 6.87 -6.03
CA PRO A 48 -4.00 5.66 -5.23
C PRO A 48 -5.33 5.57 -4.46
N GLY A 49 -5.98 4.40 -4.49
CA GLY A 49 -7.27 4.15 -3.83
C GLY A 49 -8.49 4.23 -4.75
N ILE A 50 -8.40 4.87 -5.92
CA ILE A 50 -9.50 4.93 -6.89
C ILE A 50 -9.82 3.53 -7.43
N GLY A 51 -8.81 2.71 -7.71
CA GLY A 51 -9.02 1.36 -8.19
C GLY A 51 -9.71 0.45 -7.17
N GLN A 52 -9.38 0.61 -5.90
CA GLN A 52 -10.08 -0.07 -4.79
C GLN A 52 -11.55 0.37 -4.75
N LEU A 53 -11.82 1.67 -4.90
CA LEU A 53 -13.19 2.20 -4.96
C LEU A 53 -13.97 1.62 -6.15
N MET A 54 -13.34 1.54 -7.33
CA MET A 54 -13.96 0.92 -8.50
C MET A 54 -14.27 -0.57 -8.28
N ASN A 55 -13.45 -1.27 -7.52
CA ASN A 55 -13.61 -2.69 -7.21
C ASN A 55 -14.57 -2.97 -6.04
N ASP A 56 -15.31 -1.95 -5.59
CA ASP A 56 -16.30 -2.06 -4.51
C ASP A 56 -15.65 -2.56 -3.20
N GLU A 57 -14.39 -2.16 -2.95
CA GLU A 57 -13.68 -2.42 -1.70
C GLU A 57 -14.19 -1.50 -0.57
N PRO A 58 -13.99 -1.88 0.70
CA PRO A 58 -14.33 -1.03 1.84
C PRO A 58 -13.70 0.37 1.77
N ALA A 59 -14.42 1.37 2.28
CA ALA A 59 -14.00 2.77 2.24
C ALA A 59 -12.70 3.00 3.01
N GLU A 60 -12.48 2.24 4.10
CA GLU A 60 -11.29 2.25 4.92
C GLU A 60 -10.06 1.85 4.10
N LYS A 61 -10.23 0.85 3.23
CA LYS A 61 -9.17 0.41 2.31
C LYS A 61 -8.85 1.50 1.30
N CYS A 62 -9.88 2.05 0.66
CA CYS A 62 -9.73 3.13 -0.31
C CYS A 62 -8.99 4.34 0.31
N GLY A 63 -9.39 4.72 1.54
CA GLY A 63 -8.77 5.78 2.32
C GLY A 63 -7.30 5.48 2.68
N CYS A 64 -6.99 4.25 3.09
CA CYS A 64 -5.61 3.83 3.39
C CYS A 64 -4.70 4.02 2.16
N HIS A 65 -5.13 3.52 1.00
CA HIS A 65 -4.36 3.69 -0.23
C HIS A 65 -4.24 5.16 -0.65
N ALA A 66 -5.30 5.96 -0.49
CA ALA A 66 -5.28 7.38 -0.81
C ALA A 66 -4.32 8.17 0.09
N LEU A 67 -4.31 7.90 1.40
CA LEU A 67 -3.44 8.56 2.36
C LEU A 67 -1.99 8.12 2.22
N LEU A 68 -1.73 6.80 2.17
CA LEU A 68 -0.37 6.29 1.97
C LEU A 68 0.15 6.62 0.56
N GLY A 69 -0.74 6.83 -0.41
CA GLY A 69 -0.42 7.33 -1.74
C GLY A 69 0.35 8.66 -1.75
N LEU A 70 0.19 9.48 -0.72
CA LEU A 70 0.96 10.73 -0.53
C LEU A 70 2.47 10.48 -0.36
N THR A 71 2.87 9.27 0.03
CA THR A 71 4.28 8.87 0.15
C THR A 71 4.93 8.52 -1.20
N GLY A 72 4.16 8.48 -2.29
CA GLY A 72 4.62 8.16 -3.64
C GLY A 72 4.83 6.67 -3.91
N ILE A 73 5.40 5.92 -2.97
CA ILE A 73 5.69 4.48 -3.11
C ILE A 73 4.41 3.63 -3.17
N PHE A 74 3.37 4.05 -2.43
CA PHE A 74 2.12 3.28 -2.29
C PHE A 74 1.25 3.26 -3.56
N ARG A 75 1.61 4.05 -4.59
CA ARG A 75 0.91 4.09 -5.88
C ARG A 75 1.01 2.78 -6.64
N ILE A 76 2.20 2.17 -6.67
CA ILE A 76 2.42 0.87 -7.33
C ILE A 76 1.65 -0.22 -6.58
N TRP A 77 1.66 -0.16 -5.26
CA TRP A 77 0.94 -1.12 -4.43
C TRP A 77 -0.58 -0.99 -4.61
N SER A 78 -1.10 0.25 -4.66
CA SER A 78 -2.51 0.50 -4.97
C SER A 78 -2.92 0.03 -6.36
N CYS A 79 -2.05 0.17 -7.37
CA CYS A 79 -2.27 -0.42 -8.68
C CYS A 79 -2.37 -1.95 -8.61
N TYR A 80 -1.36 -2.62 -8.04
CA TYR A 80 -1.34 -4.08 -7.91
C TYR A 80 -2.60 -4.60 -7.22
N ASP A 81 -2.92 -4.00 -6.08
CA ASP A 81 -4.02 -4.40 -5.21
C ASP A 81 -5.39 -4.21 -5.90
N ALA A 82 -5.51 -3.21 -6.78
CA ALA A 82 -6.68 -3.03 -7.64
C ALA A 82 -6.70 -4.01 -8.84
N VAL A 83 -5.56 -4.30 -9.49
CA VAL A 83 -5.49 -5.26 -10.61
C VAL A 83 -5.94 -6.65 -10.17
N VAL A 84 -5.45 -7.10 -9.01
CA VAL A 84 -5.74 -8.44 -8.50
C VAL A 84 -7.02 -8.50 -7.65
N ASP A 85 -7.80 -7.42 -7.62
CA ASP A 85 -9.05 -7.30 -6.84
C ASP A 85 -8.86 -7.85 -5.41
N ARG A 86 -7.80 -7.40 -4.75
CA ARG A 86 -7.35 -7.97 -3.48
C ARG A 86 -8.34 -7.57 -2.39
N LYS A 87 -8.98 -8.56 -1.77
CA LYS A 87 -9.91 -8.34 -0.65
C LYS A 87 -9.13 -8.33 0.67
N GLY A 88 -9.45 -7.40 1.57
CA GLY A 88 -8.76 -7.25 2.86
C GLY A 88 -7.47 -6.43 2.77
N GLY A 89 -6.57 -6.58 3.74
CA GLY A 89 -5.37 -5.72 3.85
C GLY A 89 -5.67 -4.30 4.36
N VAL A 90 -6.64 -4.18 5.27
CA VAL A 90 -7.06 -2.94 5.94
C VAL A 90 -6.33 -2.76 7.27
N TRP A 91 -6.18 -1.50 7.71
CA TRP A 91 -5.50 -1.12 8.96
C TRP A 91 -6.07 -1.86 10.19
N GLU A 92 -7.37 -2.16 10.20
CA GLU A 92 -8.02 -2.85 11.31
C GLU A 92 -7.55 -4.30 11.53
N ASN A 93 -6.78 -4.88 10.60
CA ASN A 93 -5.87 -5.98 10.89
C ASN A 93 -4.63 -5.77 10.01
N ARG A 94 -3.85 -4.75 10.38
CA ARG A 94 -2.44 -4.35 10.16
C ARG A 94 -1.67 -4.76 8.89
N ILE A 95 -1.12 -3.75 8.19
CA ILE A 95 0.01 -3.92 7.24
C ILE A 95 1.22 -4.48 7.98
#